data_AF-A0A819HM34-F1
#
_entry.id   AF-A0A819HM34-F1
#
_cell.length_a   1.000
_cell.length_b   1.000
_cell.length_c   1.000
_cell.angle_alpha   90.00
_cell.angle_beta   90.00
_cell.angle_gamma   90.00
#
_symmetry.space_group_name_H-M   'P 1'
#
loop_
_entity.id
_entity.type
_entity.pdbx_description
1 polymer ?
#
loop_
_entity_poly.entity_id
_entity_poly.type
_entity_poly.pdbx_seq_one_letter_code
_entity_poly.pdbx_strand_id
1 'polypeptide(L)'
;ILLNPKEYHVEILQLSATTCLCKFMVLSLELYETHAKMLFDLLKNSTFESVRVAIMILMNDFYLKYPLAFAAYSDDVYGCLRDRSDNVRLAALKTISNLILKEMVKVSFIYICI
;
A
#
# COMPACT_ATOMS: atom_id res chain seq x y z
N ILE A 1 8.21 15.79 -6.20
CA ILE A 1 7.69 15.63 -4.81
C ILE A 1 8.09 14.28 -4.24
N LEU A 2 7.45 13.17 -4.62
CA LEU A 2 7.69 11.86 -3.97
C LEU A 2 9.06 11.22 -4.27
N LEU A 3 9.70 11.59 -5.39
CA LEU A 3 11.06 11.16 -5.71
C LEU A 3 12.13 11.82 -4.81
N ASN A 4 11.84 13.01 -4.27
CA ASN A 4 12.74 13.78 -3.41
C ASN A 4 12.05 14.12 -2.08
N PRO A 5 11.68 13.13 -1.25
CA PRO A 5 10.89 13.37 -0.04
C PRO A 5 11.64 14.19 1.02
N LYS A 6 12.98 14.27 0.95
CA LYS A 6 13.81 15.11 1.83
C LYS A 6 13.76 16.58 1.45
N GLU A 7 13.65 16.88 0.16
CA GLU A 7 13.55 18.24 -0.37
C GLU A 7 12.15 18.81 -0.11
N TYR A 8 11.11 18.00 -0.33
CA TYR A 8 9.71 18.37 -0.13
C TYR A 8 9.19 17.84 1.21
N HIS A 9 9.87 18.16 2.32
CA HIS A 9 9.57 17.65 3.67
C HIS A 9 8.37 18.32 4.35
N VAL A 10 7.20 18.24 3.71
CA VAL A 10 5.94 18.79 4.22
C VAL A 10 4.90 17.67 4.20
N GLU A 11 4.36 17.33 5.38
CA GLU A 11 3.47 16.18 5.57
C GLU A 11 2.26 16.24 4.63
N ILE A 12 1.52 17.35 4.64
CA ILE A 12 0.29 17.50 3.85
C ILE A 12 0.56 17.43 2.34
N LEU A 13 1.72 17.92 1.89
CA LEU A 13 2.13 17.89 0.50
C LEU A 13 2.44 16.45 0.05
N GLN A 14 3.22 15.72 0.85
CA GLN A 14 3.54 14.32 0.55
C GLN A 14 2.30 13.44 0.62
N LEU A 15 1.47 13.59 1.65
CA LEU A 15 0.22 12.85 1.80
C LEU A 15 -0.71 13.05 0.60
N SER A 16 -0.88 14.31 0.18
CA SER A 16 -1.72 14.65 -0.98
C SER A 16 -1.15 14.08 -2.27
N ALA A 17 0.16 14.21 -2.49
CA ALA A 17 0.84 13.67 -3.67
C ALA A 17 0.76 12.14 -3.72
N THR A 18 1.00 11.46 -2.59
CA THR A 18 0.91 10.00 -2.46
C THR A 18 -0.51 9.51 -2.74
N THR A 19 -1.52 10.12 -2.11
CA THR A 19 -2.92 9.74 -2.33
C THR A 19 -3.34 9.95 -3.78
N CYS A 20 -2.90 11.06 -4.39
CA CYS A 20 -3.16 11.37 -5.79
C CYS A 20 -2.54 10.31 -6.73
N LEU A 21 -1.25 10.02 -6.55
CA LEU A 21 -0.54 9.02 -7.35
C LEU A 21 -1.19 7.64 -7.21
N CYS A 22 -1.49 7.19 -5.99
CA CYS A 22 -2.16 5.91 -5.76
C CYS A 22 -3.49 5.80 -6.51
N LYS A 23 -4.31 6.85 -6.49
CA LYS A 23 -5.58 6.87 -7.23
C LYS A 23 -5.38 6.72 -8.74
N PHE A 24 -4.35 7.33 -9.31
CA PHE A 24 -4.01 7.13 -10.73
C PHE A 24 -3.48 5.72 -11.01
N MET A 25 -2.68 5.14 -10.10
CA MET A 25 -2.17 3.77 -10.24
C MET A 25 -3.29 2.73 -10.27
N VAL A 26 -4.42 2.94 -9.56
CA VAL A 26 -5.58 2.04 -9.65
C VAL A 26 -6.21 2.02 -11.05
N LEU A 27 -6.03 3.09 -11.83
CA LEU A 27 -6.63 3.25 -13.16
C LEU A 27 -5.74 2.71 -14.30
N SER A 28 -4.43 2.54 -14.07
CA SER A 28 -3.48 2.10 -15.10
C SER A 28 -2.43 1.15 -14.53
N LEU A 29 -2.36 -0.05 -15.10
CA LEU A 29 -1.36 -1.06 -14.72
C LEU A 29 0.06 -0.58 -15.03
N GLU A 30 0.26 0.08 -16.16
CA GLU A 30 1.56 0.65 -16.54
C GLU A 30 2.05 1.66 -15.50
N LEU A 31 1.16 2.54 -15.02
CA LEU A 31 1.50 3.46 -13.94
C LEU A 31 1.79 2.73 -12.63
N TYR A 32 1.01 1.69 -12.31
CA TYR A 32 1.25 0.87 -11.12
C TYR A 32 2.64 0.22 -11.17
N GLU A 33 2.97 -0.50 -12.25
CA GLU A 33 4.25 -1.19 -12.40
C GLU A 33 5.44 -0.22 -12.39
N THR A 34 5.28 0.95 -13.00
CA THR A 34 6.31 1.99 -13.03
C THR A 34 6.62 2.56 -11.63
N HIS A 35 5.60 2.74 -10.79
CA HIS A 35 5.73 3.48 -9.52
C HIS A 35 5.63 2.62 -8.26
N ALA A 36 5.24 1.34 -8.37
CA ALA A 36 5.02 0.46 -7.22
C ALA A 36 6.24 0.40 -6.31
N LYS A 37 7.43 0.17 -6.87
CA LYS A 37 8.67 0.12 -6.10
C LYS A 37 8.88 1.38 -5.25
N MET A 38 8.74 2.55 -5.87
CA MET A 38 8.86 3.83 -5.17
C MET A 38 7.80 4.01 -4.07
N LEU A 39 6.57 3.54 -4.33
CA LEU A 39 5.49 3.59 -3.35
C LEU A 39 5.78 2.71 -2.12
N PHE A 40 6.29 1.49 -2.32
CA PHE A 40 6.67 0.59 -1.23
C PHE A 40 7.94 1.04 -0.50
N ASP A 41 8.88 1.68 -1.20
CA ASP A 41 10.01 2.36 -0.55
C ASP A 41 9.54 3.52 0.33
N LEU A 42 8.53 4.28 -0.11
CA LEU A 42 7.91 5.34 0.68
C LEU A 42 7.15 4.77 1.88
N LEU A 43 6.46 3.64 1.72
CA LEU A 43 5.81 2.92 2.82
C LEU A 43 6.81 2.55 3.91
N LYS A 44 8.00 2.06 3.56
CA LYS A 44 9.03 1.68 4.54
C LYS A 44 9.71 2.88 5.19
N ASN A 45 10.05 3.88 4.38
CA ASN A 45 11.03 4.89 4.78
C ASN A 45 10.42 6.24 5.17
N SER A 46 9.15 6.52 4.84
CA SER A 46 8.53 7.80 5.16
C SER A 46 8.53 8.05 6.66
N THR A 47 8.96 9.25 7.07
CA THR A 47 8.89 9.71 8.46
C THR A 47 7.45 9.98 8.89
N PHE A 48 6.61 10.45 7.95
CA PHE A 48 5.22 10.77 8.21
C PHE A 48 4.36 9.51 8.24
N GLU A 49 3.79 9.20 9.41
CA GLU A 49 2.89 8.06 9.55
C GLU A 49 1.62 8.20 8.72
N SER A 50 1.10 9.41 8.51
CA SER A 50 -0.08 9.67 7.69
C SER A 50 0.12 9.19 6.25
N VAL A 51 1.32 9.39 5.68
CA VAL A 51 1.70 8.87 4.36
C VAL A 51 1.69 7.34 4.36
N ARG A 52 2.31 6.69 5.36
CA ARG A 52 2.34 5.23 5.47
C ARG A 52 0.93 4.63 5.64
N VAL A 53 0.09 5.25 6.48
CA VAL A 53 -1.32 4.88 6.68
C VAL A 53 -2.10 5.01 5.37
N ALA A 54 -1.95 6.11 4.64
CA ALA A 54 -2.65 6.33 3.37
C ALA A 54 -2.29 5.25 2.34
N ILE A 55 -1.00 4.92 2.23
CA ILE A 55 -0.52 3.84 1.39
C ILE A 55 -1.16 2.51 1.80
N MET A 56 -1.15 2.17 3.10
CA MET A 56 -1.75 0.93 3.62
C MET A 56 -3.25 0.79 3.36
N ILE A 57 -4.01 1.86 3.45
CA ILE A 57 -5.45 1.83 3.16
C ILE A 57 -5.70 1.53 1.67
N LEU A 58 -4.92 2.17 0.79
CA LEU A 58 -5.05 2.08 -0.67
C LEU A 58 -4.56 0.73 -1.24
N MET A 59 -3.80 -0.05 -0.46
CA MET A 59 -3.40 -1.42 -0.85
C MET A 59 -4.59 -2.32 -1.18
N ASN A 60 -5.74 -2.11 -0.53
CA ASN A 60 -6.96 -2.86 -0.84
C ASN A 60 -7.39 -2.71 -2.29
N ASP A 61 -7.23 -1.52 -2.86
CA ASP A 61 -7.64 -1.21 -4.22
C ASP A 61 -6.68 -1.85 -5.23
N PHE A 62 -5.39 -1.81 -4.95
CA PHE A 62 -4.37 -2.46 -5.77
C PHE A 62 -4.51 -3.97 -5.77
N TYR A 63 -4.71 -4.59 -4.62
CA TYR A 63 -4.91 -6.04 -4.53
C TYR A 63 -6.14 -6.49 -5.34
N LEU A 64 -7.26 -5.76 -5.22
CA LEU A 64 -8.48 -6.07 -5.96
C LEU A 64 -8.31 -5.96 -7.47
N LYS A 65 -7.50 -4.98 -7.92
CA LYS A 65 -7.31 -4.67 -9.34
C LYS A 65 -6.19 -5.48 -10.00
N TYR A 66 -5.09 -5.71 -9.29
CA TYR A 66 -3.84 -6.28 -9.79
C TYR A 66 -3.23 -7.32 -8.82
N PRO A 67 -3.94 -8.41 -8.48
CA PRO A 67 -3.52 -9.33 -7.42
C PRO A 67 -2.15 -9.98 -7.67
N LEU A 68 -1.84 -10.33 -8.92
CA LEU A 68 -0.54 -10.93 -9.28
C LEU A 68 0.63 -9.96 -9.09
N ALA A 69 0.48 -8.72 -9.57
CA ALA A 69 1.52 -7.69 -9.41
C ALA A 69 1.67 -7.24 -7.95
N PHE A 70 0.59 -7.30 -7.17
CA PHE A 70 0.59 -7.01 -5.74
C PHE A 70 1.34 -8.07 -4.91
N ALA A 71 1.26 -9.35 -5.30
CA ALA A 71 1.87 -10.46 -4.56
C ALA A 71 3.37 -10.27 -4.30
N ALA A 72 4.09 -9.59 -5.20
CA ALA A 72 5.51 -9.26 -5.07
C ALA A 72 5.84 -8.36 -3.86
N TYR A 73 4.85 -7.67 -3.30
CA TYR A 73 5.01 -6.74 -2.17
C TYR A 73 4.27 -7.21 -0.92
N SER A 74 3.80 -8.45 -0.89
CA SER A 74 3.05 -9.03 0.24
C SER A 74 3.83 -8.93 1.55
N ASP A 75 5.13 -9.25 1.54
CA ASP A 75 6.00 -9.14 2.72
C ASP A 75 6.07 -7.72 3.29
N ASP A 76 6.05 -6.70 2.42
CA ASP A 76 6.09 -5.30 2.83
C ASP A 76 4.79 -4.89 3.53
N VAL A 77 3.67 -5.40 3.02
CA VAL A 77 2.33 -5.19 3.61
C VAL A 77 2.23 -5.87 4.96
N TYR A 78 2.64 -7.14 5.08
CA TYR A 78 2.65 -7.85 6.36
C TYR A 78 3.65 -7.26 7.36
N GLY A 79 4.78 -6.74 6.88
CA GLY A 79 5.77 -6.03 7.69
C GLY A 79 5.18 -4.83 8.45
N CYS A 80 4.16 -4.18 7.89
CA CYS A 80 3.49 -3.03 8.52
C CYS A 80 2.71 -3.40 9.80
N LEU A 81 2.44 -4.69 10.06
CA LEU A 81 1.92 -5.14 11.37
C LEU A 81 2.92 -4.91 12.51
N ARG A 82 4.20 -4.70 12.18
CA ARG A 82 5.28 -4.39 13.13
C ARG A 82 5.79 -2.95 12.98
N ASP A 83 5.02 -2.07 12.33
CA ASP A 83 5.41 -0.67 12.16
C ASP A 83 5.56 0.03 13.53
N ARG A 84 6.49 0.99 13.59
CA ARG A 84 6.76 1.82 14.77
C ARG A 84 5.55 2.63 15.24
N SER A 85 4.63 2.98 14.35
CA SER A 85 3.42 3.75 14.66
C SER A 85 2.22 2.84 14.86
N ASP A 86 1.51 3.05 15.96
CA ASP A 86 0.27 2.36 16.31
C ASP A 86 -0.80 2.57 15.25
N ASN A 87 -0.86 3.77 14.65
CA ASN A 87 -1.81 4.10 13.59
C ASN A 87 -1.54 3.29 12.31
N VAL A 88 -0.26 3.10 11.96
CA VAL A 88 0.12 2.28 10.81
C VAL A 88 -0.17 0.81 11.08
N ARG A 89 0.12 0.30 12.29
CA ARG A 89 -0.23 -1.08 12.66
C ARG A 89 -1.73 -1.32 12.62
N LEU A 90 -2.54 -0.38 13.09
CA LEU A 90 -4.00 -0.47 13.01
C LEU A 90 -4.49 -0.45 11.56
N ALA A 91 -3.92 0.41 10.71
CA ALA A 91 -4.24 0.44 9.29
C ALA A 91 -3.85 -0.88 8.60
N ALA A 92 -2.68 -1.43 8.91
CA ALA A 92 -2.22 -2.71 8.40
C ALA A 92 -3.14 -3.86 8.82
N LEU A 93 -3.50 -3.93 10.10
CA LEU A 93 -4.44 -4.92 10.61
C LEU A 93 -5.77 -4.86 9.86
N LYS A 94 -6.37 -3.67 9.73
CA LYS A 94 -7.64 -3.47 9.01
C LYS A 94 -7.54 -3.87 7.54
N THR A 95 -6.47 -3.44 6.85
CA THR A 95 -6.26 -3.78 5.43
C THR A 95 -6.10 -5.28 5.26
N ILE A 96 -5.20 -5.92 6.00
CA ILE A 96 -4.93 -7.36 5.87
C ILE A 96 -6.17 -8.18 6.22
N SER A 97 -6.90 -7.83 7.30
CA SER A 97 -8.18 -8.47 7.62
C SER A 97 -9.18 -8.35 6.46
N ASN A 98 -9.28 -7.18 5.85
CA ASN A 98 -10.16 -6.98 4.69
C ASN A 98 -9.72 -7.79 3.46
N LEU A 99 -8.42 -7.93 3.22
CA LEU A 99 -7.88 -8.74 2.12
C LEU A 99 -8.24 -10.21 2.31
N ILE A 100 -7.98 -10.77 3.50
CA ILE A 100 -8.31 -12.16 3.85
C ILE A 100 -9.82 -12.40 3.70
N LEU A 101 -10.65 -11.52 4.25
CA LEU A 101 -12.11 -11.64 4.15
C LEU A 101 -12.59 -11.58 2.69
N LYS A 102 -12.01 -10.71 1.86
CA LYS A 102 -12.34 -10.63 0.43
C LYS A 102 -11.93 -11.87 -0.35
N GLU A 103 -10.80 -12.49 -0.01
CA GLU A 103 -10.41 -13.80 -0.55
C GLU A 103 -11.37 -14.91 -0.13
N MET A 104 -11.82 -14.91 1.13
CA MET A 104 -12.78 -15.92 1.62
C MET A 104 -14.17 -15.78 0.98
N VAL A 105 -14.63 -14.55 0.70
CA VAL A 105 -15.91 -14.28 0.04
C VAL A 105 -15.86 -14.61 -1.46
N LYS A 106 -14.69 -14.51 -2.10
CA LYS A 106 -14.47 -15.11 -3.41
C LYS A 106 -14.26 -16.61 -3.21
N VAL A 107 -15.35 -17.38 -3.20
CA VAL A 107 -15.48 -18.82 -2.88
C VAL A 107 -14.51 -19.81 -3.61
N SER A 108 -13.44 -19.37 -4.29
CA SER A 108 -12.56 -20.27 -5.06
C SER A 108 -11.09 -19.83 -5.13
N PHE A 109 -10.31 -19.74 -4.05
CA PHE A 109 -8.82 -19.77 -4.14
C PHE A 109 -8.09 -20.37 -2.92
N ILE A 110 -8.68 -21.36 -2.23
CA ILE A 110 -7.95 -22.14 -1.19
C ILE A 110 -6.73 -22.92 -1.77
N TYR A 111 -6.54 -22.96 -3.09
CA TYR A 111 -5.56 -23.84 -3.74
C TYR A 111 -4.25 -23.19 -4.24
N ILE A 112 -3.94 -21.92 -3.94
CA ILE A 112 -2.71 -21.28 -4.49
C ILE A 112 -1.64 -20.92 -3.44
N CYS A 113 -1.88 -21.09 -2.13
CA CYS A 113 -0.84 -20.81 -1.12
C CYS A 113 -0.66 -21.88 -0.02
N ILE A 114 -0.98 -23.15 -0.31
CA ILE A 114 -0.46 -24.30 0.47
C ILE A 114 0.42 -25.15 -0.46
#